data_AF-A0A3D5V1U5-F1
#
_entry.id   AF-A0A3D5V1U5-F1
#
_cell.length_a   1.000
_cell.length_b   1.000
_cell.length_c   1.000
_cell.angle_alpha   90.00
_cell.angle_beta   90.00
_cell.angle_gamma   90.00
#
_symmetry.space_group_name_H-M   'P 1'
#
loop_
_entity.id
_entity.type
_entity.pdbx_description
1 polymer ?
#
loop_
_entity_poly.entity_id
_entity_poly.type
_entity_poly.pdbx_seq_one_letter_code
_entity_poly.pdbx_strand_id
1 'polypeptide(L)'
;FFVIPWRGYTIIGTTDTVFEDDPDELGVTEKDIEDFLAVVNDGLPGLHLTREDVIHFYAGIRPLVDTTPQEVPDADGESAKEAEKDSYNASRAAEVYDHAPEEAIDGLISAIGGKWTTSRHLAEQVVDLALKKLGRTAKCETQCTPVYGGDMARLKTYVARAQKRHSYLAPDIVENLVNFYGSRIDEVLATADEKPGEREALLKRIAPGNPVIGVQVVHAVRHEMALHLDDVIFRRTGLGTLGNPGSSVVKQVAELMGRELGWDETALANEMSGTLRLFETIPGR
;
A
#
# COMPACT_ATOMS: atom_id res chain seq x y z
N PHE A 1 16.89 -12.54 -0.51
CA PHE A 1 15.81 -11.85 0.22
C PHE A 1 16.41 -10.82 1.18
N PHE A 2 15.60 -9.90 1.69
CA PHE A 2 15.85 -8.94 2.75
C PHE A 2 15.17 -9.42 4.04
N VAL A 3 15.72 -8.99 5.18
CA VAL A 3 15.17 -9.22 6.52
C VAL A 3 15.07 -7.85 7.19
N ILE A 4 13.86 -7.34 7.36
CA ILE A 4 13.61 -5.93 7.73
C ILE A 4 12.80 -5.88 9.03
N PRO A 5 13.31 -5.25 10.12
CA PRO A 5 12.53 -5.04 11.32
C PRO A 5 11.40 -4.05 11.03
N TRP A 6 10.17 -4.41 11.42
CA TRP A 6 8.99 -3.60 11.17
C TRP A 6 7.96 -3.76 12.29
N ARG A 7 7.70 -2.66 13.01
CA ARG A 7 6.64 -2.56 14.05
C ARG A 7 6.67 -3.68 15.10
N GLY A 8 7.86 -4.11 15.52
CA GLY A 8 8.04 -5.19 16.50
C GLY A 8 8.09 -6.60 15.91
N TYR A 9 7.93 -6.72 14.59
CA TYR A 9 8.02 -7.96 13.82
C TYR A 9 9.14 -7.83 12.77
N THR A 10 9.24 -8.82 11.88
CA THR A 10 10.19 -8.85 10.78
C THR A 10 9.47 -9.12 9.47
N ILE A 11 9.64 -8.26 8.47
CA ILE A 11 9.27 -8.55 7.09
C ILE A 11 10.43 -9.29 6.45
N ILE A 12 10.15 -10.46 5.87
CA ILE A 12 11.09 -11.22 5.04
C ILE A 12 10.51 -11.27 3.64
N GLY A 13 11.31 -10.90 2.64
CA GLY A 13 10.85 -10.81 1.26
C GLY A 13 12.00 -10.47 0.32
N THR A 14 11.86 -10.48 -0.98
CA THR A 14 10.68 -10.81 -1.78
C THR A 14 11.01 -12.00 -2.67
N THR A 15 9.97 -12.65 -3.19
CA THR A 15 10.06 -13.55 -4.34
C THR A 15 10.04 -12.75 -5.66
N ASP A 16 10.38 -13.44 -6.74
CA ASP A 16 10.29 -12.94 -8.12
C ASP A 16 9.84 -14.10 -9.01
N THR A 17 8.57 -14.09 -9.39
CA THR A 17 7.94 -15.11 -10.24
C THR A 17 7.12 -14.40 -11.30
N VAL A 18 7.13 -14.95 -12.52
CA VAL A 18 6.31 -14.43 -13.62
C VAL A 18 4.83 -14.67 -13.29
N PHE A 19 4.00 -13.67 -13.55
CA PHE A 19 2.56 -13.71 -13.35
C PHE A 19 1.88 -13.30 -14.66
N GLU A 20 1.13 -14.21 -15.27
CA GLU A 20 0.51 -14.01 -16.59
C GLU A 20 -1.03 -13.96 -16.53
N ASP A 21 -1.63 -14.24 -15.37
CA ASP A 21 -3.08 -14.22 -15.15
C ASP A 21 -3.63 -12.80 -14.91
N ASP A 22 -4.93 -12.68 -14.62
CA ASP A 22 -5.57 -11.43 -14.25
C ASP A 22 -4.92 -10.83 -12.98
N PRO A 23 -4.39 -9.59 -13.03
CA PRO A 23 -3.84 -8.90 -11.86
C PRO A 23 -4.79 -8.82 -10.66
N ASP A 24 -6.11 -8.81 -10.89
CA ASP A 24 -7.12 -8.78 -9.84
C ASP A 24 -7.27 -10.14 -9.11
N GLU A 25 -6.75 -11.22 -9.71
CA GLU A 25 -6.72 -12.56 -9.10
C GLU A 25 -5.41 -12.84 -8.34
N LEU A 26 -4.52 -11.86 -8.22
CA LEU A 26 -3.26 -12.00 -7.48
C LEU A 26 -3.51 -12.36 -6.01
N GLY A 27 -2.86 -13.43 -5.55
CA GLY A 27 -2.87 -13.83 -4.16
C GLY A 27 -1.69 -14.73 -3.83
N VAL A 28 -1.46 -14.91 -2.54
CA VAL A 28 -0.42 -15.82 -2.02
C VAL A 28 -1.06 -17.18 -1.79
N THR A 29 -0.44 -18.24 -2.32
CA THR A 29 -0.81 -19.63 -2.04
C THR A 29 -0.03 -20.16 -0.83
N GLU A 30 -0.51 -21.24 -0.19
CA GLU A 30 0.28 -21.91 0.86
C GLU A 30 1.62 -22.44 0.32
N LYS A 31 1.66 -22.87 -0.94
CA LYS A 31 2.90 -23.30 -1.59
C LYS A 31 3.93 -22.17 -1.70
N ASP A 32 3.50 -20.95 -2.03
CA ASP A 32 4.40 -19.79 -2.08
C ASP A 32 5.08 -19.53 -0.72
N ILE A 33 4.31 -19.71 0.37
CA ILE A 33 4.83 -19.55 1.74
C ILE A 33 5.82 -20.66 2.06
N GLU A 34 5.46 -21.92 1.82
CA GLU A 34 6.31 -23.10 2.07
C GLU A 34 7.64 -23.01 1.30
N ASP A 35 7.58 -22.73 0.01
CA ASP A 35 8.76 -22.61 -0.85
C ASP A 35 9.67 -21.47 -0.39
N PHE A 36 9.08 -20.32 -0.01
CA PHE A 36 9.86 -19.19 0.45
C PHE A 36 10.50 -19.43 1.83
N LEU A 37 9.79 -20.10 2.75
CA LEU A 37 10.36 -20.52 4.04
C LEU A 37 11.54 -21.49 3.86
N ALA A 38 11.48 -22.39 2.88
CA ALA A 38 12.59 -23.28 2.56
C ALA A 38 13.84 -22.47 2.13
N VAL A 39 13.67 -21.48 1.26
CA VAL A 39 14.77 -20.57 0.84
C VAL A 39 15.34 -19.78 2.02
N VAL A 40 14.48 -19.29 2.92
CA VAL A 40 14.93 -18.53 4.10
C VAL A 40 15.72 -19.42 5.05
N ASN A 41 15.24 -20.64 5.33
CA ASN A 41 15.93 -21.58 6.21
C ASN A 41 17.21 -22.15 5.60
N ASP A 42 17.32 -22.26 4.27
CA ASP A 42 18.59 -22.60 3.62
C ASP A 42 19.63 -21.48 3.81
N GLY A 43 19.23 -20.23 3.59
CA GLY A 43 20.11 -19.07 3.76
C GLY A 43 20.43 -18.72 5.22
N LEU A 44 19.52 -19.02 6.15
CA LEU A 44 19.60 -18.69 7.57
C LEU A 44 19.16 -19.90 8.43
N PRO A 45 19.94 -20.99 8.46
CA PRO A 45 19.53 -22.28 9.04
C PRO A 45 19.26 -22.24 10.53
N GLY A 46 19.82 -21.27 11.27
CA GLY A 46 19.56 -21.11 12.70
C GLY A 46 18.19 -20.55 13.05
N LEU A 47 17.41 -20.06 12.08
CA LEU A 47 16.08 -19.50 12.35
C LEU A 47 15.02 -20.59 12.53
N HIS A 48 15.13 -21.71 11.79
CA HIS A 48 14.17 -22.82 11.82
C HIS A 48 12.70 -22.37 11.69
N LEU A 49 12.44 -21.38 10.81
CA LEU A 49 11.10 -20.82 10.64
C LEU A 49 10.14 -21.86 10.08
N THR A 50 8.92 -21.84 10.59
CA THR A 50 7.81 -22.70 10.21
C THR A 50 6.63 -21.87 9.73
N ARG A 51 5.61 -22.53 9.17
CA ARG A 51 4.36 -21.87 8.77
C ARG A 51 3.67 -21.14 9.94
N GLU A 52 3.83 -21.64 11.16
CA GLU A 52 3.23 -21.06 12.38
C GLU A 52 3.86 -19.71 12.76
N ASP A 53 5.09 -19.43 12.30
CA ASP A 53 5.78 -18.15 12.52
C ASP A 53 5.27 -17.05 11.56
N VAL A 54 4.54 -17.42 10.50
CA VAL A 54 4.00 -16.49 9.50
C VAL A 54 2.63 -15.98 9.94
N ILE A 55 2.62 -14.75 10.46
CA ILE A 55 1.39 -14.08 10.94
C ILE A 55 0.67 -13.27 9.86
N HIS A 56 1.35 -12.95 8.76
CA HIS A 56 0.80 -12.17 7.65
C HIS A 56 1.64 -12.37 6.38
N PHE A 57 0.99 -12.25 5.23
CA PHE A 57 1.60 -12.30 3.91
C PHE A 57 0.86 -11.32 2.99
N TYR A 58 1.53 -10.90 1.93
CA TYR A 58 0.95 -10.09 0.87
C TYR A 58 1.73 -10.32 -0.42
N ALA A 59 1.09 -10.05 -1.55
CA ALA A 59 1.70 -10.09 -2.87
C ALA A 59 1.57 -8.73 -3.55
N GLY A 60 2.41 -8.49 -4.55
CA GLY A 60 2.31 -7.33 -5.41
C GLY A 60 2.96 -7.62 -6.76
N ILE A 61 2.33 -7.15 -7.83
CA ILE A 61 2.86 -7.27 -9.19
C ILE A 61 3.77 -6.09 -9.49
N ARG A 62 4.89 -6.37 -10.14
CA ARG A 62 5.80 -5.34 -10.65
C ARG A 62 5.46 -5.11 -12.13
N PRO A 63 4.99 -3.91 -12.52
CA PRO A 63 4.91 -3.57 -13.93
C PRO A 63 6.35 -3.37 -14.44
N LEU A 64 6.86 -4.35 -15.19
CA LEU A 64 8.18 -4.28 -15.80
C LEU A 64 8.01 -3.97 -17.30
N VAL A 65 8.91 -3.15 -17.84
CA VAL A 65 9.00 -2.95 -19.28
C VAL A 65 9.75 -4.16 -19.83
N ASP A 66 9.10 -4.91 -20.71
CA ASP A 66 9.79 -5.96 -21.43
C ASP A 66 10.71 -5.33 -22.47
N THR A 67 12.01 -5.41 -22.20
CA THR A 67 13.06 -4.97 -23.12
C THR A 67 13.71 -6.15 -23.84
N THR A 68 13.15 -7.36 -23.74
CA THR A 68 13.59 -8.44 -24.61
C THR A 68 13.32 -8.02 -26.06
N PRO A 69 14.33 -8.02 -26.94
CA PRO A 69 14.07 -7.79 -28.36
C PRO A 69 13.01 -8.80 -28.80
N GLN A 70 11.91 -8.34 -29.39
CA GLN A 70 11.03 -9.25 -30.11
C GLN A 70 11.89 -10.00 -31.12
N GLU A 71 12.04 -11.31 -30.93
CA GLU A 71 12.82 -12.15 -31.83
C GLU A 71 12.24 -11.98 -33.24
N VAL A 72 13.01 -11.33 -34.10
CA VAL A 72 12.69 -11.26 -35.52
C VAL A 72 12.88 -12.69 -36.03
N PRO A 73 11.87 -13.33 -36.63
CA PRO A 73 12.03 -14.70 -37.11
C PRO A 73 13.14 -14.71 -38.15
N ASP A 74 14.21 -15.46 -37.88
CA ASP A 74 15.21 -15.78 -38.90
C ASP A 74 14.51 -16.50 -40.06
N ALA A 75 14.92 -16.18 -41.29
CA ALA A 75 14.29 -16.61 -42.53
C ALA A 75 14.25 -18.15 -42.74
N ASP A 76 14.86 -18.92 -41.84
CA ASP A 76 15.11 -20.35 -42.00
C ASP A 76 14.33 -21.25 -41.01
N GLY A 77 13.36 -20.71 -40.27
CA GLY A 77 12.29 -21.51 -39.65
C GLY A 77 12.71 -22.61 -38.66
N GLU A 78 13.90 -22.54 -38.06
CA GLU A 78 14.30 -23.44 -36.98
C GLU A 78 13.88 -22.86 -35.63
N SER A 79 13.03 -23.59 -34.92
CA SER A 79 12.49 -23.23 -33.61
C SER A 79 13.62 -23.04 -32.61
N ALA A 80 13.89 -21.78 -32.25
CA ALA A 80 14.78 -21.45 -31.15
C ALA A 80 14.21 -22.00 -29.83
N LYS A 81 15.09 -22.57 -29.02
CA LYS A 81 14.76 -23.10 -27.68
C LYS A 81 14.16 -21.98 -26.83
N GLU A 82 13.01 -22.24 -26.19
CA GLU A 82 12.41 -21.38 -25.17
C GLU A 82 13.48 -21.01 -24.13
N ALA A 83 14.00 -19.79 -24.22
CA ALA A 83 14.79 -19.23 -23.14
C ALA A 83 13.84 -19.06 -21.95
N GLU A 84 14.20 -19.61 -20.78
CA GLU A 84 13.53 -19.30 -19.51
C GLU A 84 13.32 -17.79 -19.44
N LYS A 85 12.05 -17.35 -19.39
CA LYS A 85 11.67 -15.95 -19.22
C LYS A 85 12.05 -15.50 -17.81
N ASP A 86 13.34 -15.29 -17.58
CA ASP A 86 13.84 -14.69 -16.36
C ASP A 86 13.45 -13.20 -16.33
N SER A 87 12.50 -12.85 -15.45
CA SER A 87 12.06 -11.47 -15.19
C SER A 87 13.21 -10.54 -14.75
N TYR A 88 14.35 -11.13 -14.36
CA TYR A 88 15.54 -10.41 -13.93
C TYR A 88 16.14 -9.54 -15.05
N ASN A 89 15.93 -9.90 -16.32
CA ASN A 89 16.43 -9.17 -17.49
C ASN A 89 15.42 -8.17 -18.08
N ALA A 90 14.17 -8.14 -17.61
CA ALA A 90 13.22 -7.09 -17.96
C ALA A 90 13.64 -5.77 -17.28
N SER A 91 13.91 -4.75 -18.08
CA SER A 91 14.47 -3.50 -17.60
C SER A 91 13.53 -2.83 -16.58
N ARG A 92 14.09 -2.49 -15.41
CA ARG A 92 13.43 -1.70 -14.36
C ARG A 92 13.36 -0.20 -14.71
N ALA A 93 13.50 0.16 -15.99
CA ALA A 93 13.44 1.54 -16.45
C ALA A 93 12.01 2.08 -16.27
N ALA A 94 11.93 3.32 -15.79
CA ALA A 94 10.70 4.07 -15.84
C ALA A 94 10.65 4.76 -17.20
N GLU A 95 9.58 4.57 -17.96
CA GLU A 95 9.42 5.16 -19.27
C GLU A 95 8.19 6.05 -19.33
N VAL A 96 8.37 7.29 -19.79
CA VAL A 96 7.27 8.17 -20.19
C VAL A 96 7.11 8.01 -21.70
N TYR A 97 6.01 7.37 -22.10
CA TYR A 97 5.72 7.08 -23.50
C TYR A 97 4.69 8.06 -24.05
N ASP A 98 5.07 8.79 -25.10
CA ASP A 98 4.19 9.66 -25.87
C ASP A 98 3.63 8.87 -27.05
N HIS A 99 2.33 8.63 -27.10
CA HIS A 99 1.72 7.86 -28.18
C HIS A 99 1.59 8.65 -29.50
N ALA A 100 1.86 9.96 -29.51
CA ALA A 100 1.66 10.79 -30.70
C ALA A 100 2.64 10.48 -31.87
N PRO A 101 3.96 10.25 -31.66
CA PRO A 101 4.90 10.03 -32.77
C PRO A 101 4.72 8.69 -33.48
N GLU A 102 4.38 7.63 -32.76
CA GLU A 102 4.34 6.26 -33.29
C GLU A 102 2.91 5.81 -33.63
N GLU A 103 1.92 6.20 -32.82
CA GLU A 103 0.53 5.72 -32.94
C GLU A 103 -0.45 6.82 -33.38
N ALA A 104 0.01 8.06 -33.54
CA ALA A 104 -0.81 9.23 -33.89
C ALA A 104 -1.96 9.52 -32.91
N ILE A 105 -1.83 9.09 -31.65
CA ILE A 105 -2.80 9.38 -30.58
C ILE A 105 -2.29 10.58 -29.78
N ASP A 106 -2.70 11.78 -30.17
CA ASP A 106 -2.29 12.98 -29.44
C ASP A 106 -3.01 13.12 -28.08
N GLY A 107 -2.27 13.64 -27.10
CA GLY A 107 -2.75 13.83 -25.72
C GLY A 107 -2.72 12.58 -24.84
N LEU A 108 -2.41 11.39 -25.38
CA LEU A 108 -2.20 10.19 -24.56
C LEU A 108 -0.72 10.06 -24.16
N ILE A 109 -0.47 10.05 -22.86
CA ILE A 109 0.86 9.85 -22.26
C ILE A 109 0.75 8.69 -21.28
N SER A 110 1.61 7.69 -21.42
CA SER A 110 1.69 6.54 -20.51
C SER A 110 2.93 6.62 -19.65
N ALA A 111 2.78 6.34 -18.36
CA ALA A 111 3.89 6.12 -17.43
C ALA A 111 4.03 4.61 -17.21
N ILE A 112 5.06 4.01 -17.78
CA ILE A 112 5.25 2.55 -17.79
C ILE A 112 6.38 2.19 -16.83
N GLY A 113 6.09 1.27 -15.92
CA GLY A 113 6.99 0.88 -14.85
C GLY A 113 7.18 1.96 -13.78
N GLY A 114 8.43 2.14 -13.35
CA GLY A 114 8.78 3.09 -12.29
C GLY A 114 8.83 2.49 -10.89
N LYS A 115 9.71 3.06 -10.05
CA LYS A 115 9.88 2.66 -8.66
C LYS A 115 9.24 3.69 -7.75
N TRP A 116 8.75 3.24 -6.60
CA TRP A 116 8.27 4.14 -5.55
C TRP A 116 9.29 5.24 -5.22
N THR A 117 10.59 4.90 -5.18
CA THR A 117 11.69 5.83 -4.88
C THR A 117 11.94 6.88 -5.96
N THR A 118 11.54 6.64 -7.21
CA THR A 118 11.76 7.55 -8.35
C THR A 118 10.46 8.20 -8.84
N SER A 119 9.33 7.89 -8.20
CA SER A 119 7.98 8.29 -8.63
C SER A 119 7.83 9.81 -8.80
N ARG A 120 8.38 10.63 -7.89
CA ARG A 120 8.35 12.10 -7.99
C ARG A 120 9.00 12.60 -9.29
N HIS A 121 10.16 12.05 -9.64
CA HIS A 121 10.87 12.48 -10.85
C HIS A 121 10.16 11.99 -12.12
N LEU A 122 9.61 10.78 -12.10
CA LEU A 122 8.76 10.29 -13.19
C LEU A 122 7.53 11.19 -13.39
N ALA A 123 6.86 11.57 -12.30
CA ALA A 123 5.71 12.46 -12.35
C ALA A 123 6.07 13.85 -12.93
N GLU A 124 7.23 14.38 -12.57
CA GLU A 124 7.78 15.62 -13.16
C GLU A 124 7.95 15.48 -14.67
N GLN A 125 8.54 14.39 -15.16
CA GLN A 125 8.69 14.14 -16.60
C GLN A 125 7.34 14.04 -17.34
N VAL A 126 6.36 13.34 -16.76
CA VAL A 126 5.00 13.23 -17.32
C VAL A 126 4.33 14.60 -17.42
N VAL A 127 4.41 15.41 -16.36
CA VAL A 127 3.81 16.75 -16.32
C VAL A 127 4.52 17.70 -17.28
N ASP A 128 5.85 17.65 -17.39
CA ASP A 128 6.61 18.48 -18.32
C ASP A 128 6.23 18.18 -19.78
N LEU A 129 6.05 16.90 -20.13
CA LEU A 129 5.57 16.50 -21.45
C LEU A 129 4.14 16.99 -21.71
N ALA A 130 3.24 16.84 -20.73
CA ALA A 130 1.87 17.32 -20.83
C ALA A 130 1.82 18.85 -21.02
N LEU A 131 2.62 19.61 -20.27
CA LEU A 131 2.72 21.07 -20.41
C LEU A 131 3.22 21.48 -21.80
N LYS A 132 4.24 20.79 -22.32
CA LYS A 132 4.76 21.02 -23.68
C LYS A 132 3.66 20.82 -24.73
N LYS A 133 2.88 19.73 -24.64
CA LYS A 133 1.75 19.47 -25.56
C LYS A 133 0.64 20.52 -25.44
N LEU A 134 0.37 21.02 -24.23
CA LEU A 134 -0.61 22.06 -23.98
C LEU A 134 -0.13 23.48 -24.35
N GLY A 135 1.12 23.64 -24.83
CA GLY A 135 1.72 24.95 -25.09
C GLY A 135 1.87 25.81 -23.84
N ARG A 136 2.00 25.17 -22.66
CA ARG A 136 2.12 25.83 -21.35
C ARG A 136 3.52 25.62 -20.78
N THR A 137 3.88 26.49 -19.86
CA THR A 137 5.11 26.35 -19.07
C THR A 137 4.79 26.58 -17.60
N ALA A 138 5.39 25.76 -16.74
CA ALA A 138 5.36 25.93 -15.30
C ALA A 138 6.68 25.40 -14.75
N LYS A 139 7.11 25.93 -13.60
CA LYS A 139 8.27 25.40 -12.89
C LYS A 139 7.82 24.28 -11.96
N CYS A 140 8.49 23.14 -12.00
CA CYS A 140 8.26 22.08 -11.02
C CYS A 140 8.83 22.49 -9.64
N GLU A 141 8.00 22.44 -8.61
CA GLU A 141 8.39 22.76 -7.23
C GLU A 141 8.33 21.54 -6.30
N THR A 142 7.93 20.38 -6.83
CA THR A 142 7.67 19.14 -6.05
C THR A 142 8.88 18.62 -5.27
N GLN A 143 10.10 19.03 -5.62
CA GLN A 143 11.31 18.71 -4.87
C GLN A 143 11.31 19.33 -3.47
N CYS A 144 10.69 20.50 -3.30
CA CYS A 144 10.68 21.26 -2.04
C CYS A 144 9.28 21.39 -1.43
N THR A 145 8.23 20.99 -2.14
CA THR A 145 6.87 20.94 -1.61
C THR A 145 6.71 19.73 -0.69
N PRO A 146 6.43 19.91 0.62
CA PRO A 146 6.11 18.79 1.49
C PRO A 146 4.85 18.07 1.02
N VAL A 147 4.85 16.73 1.11
CA VAL A 147 3.62 15.95 0.94
C VAL A 147 2.61 16.28 2.04
N TYR A 148 1.36 15.90 1.85
CA TYR A 148 0.34 16.01 2.89
C TYR A 148 0.81 15.38 4.21
N GLY A 149 0.72 16.11 5.33
CA GLY A 149 1.25 15.66 6.62
C GLY A 149 2.77 15.74 6.79
N GLY A 150 3.52 16.03 5.72
CA GLY A 150 4.98 15.98 5.70
C GLY A 150 5.70 17.21 6.28
N ASP A 151 4.98 18.26 6.67
CA ASP A 151 5.58 19.50 7.21
C ASP A 151 6.01 19.33 8.68
N MET A 152 6.99 18.44 8.87
CA MET A 152 7.50 18.02 10.16
C MET A 152 9.00 17.92 10.11
N ALA A 153 9.70 18.99 10.48
CA ALA A 153 11.17 19.07 10.42
C ALA A 153 11.89 17.79 10.89
N ARG A 154 11.69 17.36 12.16
CA ARG A 154 12.25 16.08 12.67
C ARG A 154 11.19 15.30 13.41
N LEU A 155 10.89 14.09 12.93
CA LEU A 155 9.84 13.20 13.47
C LEU A 155 9.94 13.02 14.99
N LYS A 156 11.10 12.59 15.51
CA LYS A 156 11.28 12.35 16.96
C LYS A 156 10.98 13.57 17.82
N THR A 157 11.41 14.75 17.38
CA THR A 157 11.13 16.01 18.10
C THR A 157 9.67 16.43 17.96
N TYR A 158 9.06 16.16 16.80
CA TYR A 158 7.65 16.41 16.56
C TYR A 158 6.75 15.55 17.46
N VAL A 159 6.99 14.23 17.51
CA VAL A 159 6.28 13.29 18.41
C VAL A 159 6.33 13.77 19.86
N ALA A 160 7.52 14.13 20.37
CA ALA A 160 7.66 14.60 21.74
C ALA A 160 6.88 15.91 22.04
N ARG A 161 6.73 16.79 21.04
CA ARG A 161 5.90 18.01 21.17
C ARG A 161 4.41 17.68 21.10
N ALA A 162 4.02 16.79 20.19
CA ALA A 162 2.64 16.34 20.04
C ALA A 162 2.15 15.63 21.32
N GLN A 163 2.97 14.76 21.92
CA GLN A 163 2.63 14.07 23.18
C GLN A 163 2.39 15.05 24.34
N LYS A 164 3.13 16.17 24.38
CA LYS A 164 2.88 17.24 25.36
C LYS A 164 1.59 18.00 25.08
N ARG A 165 1.30 18.29 23.81
CA ARG A 165 0.10 19.03 23.39
C ARG A 165 -1.18 18.21 23.59
N HIS A 166 -1.12 16.92 23.29
CA HIS A 166 -2.25 15.99 23.36
C HIS A 166 -2.14 15.05 24.57
N SER A 167 -1.76 15.59 25.74
CA SER A 167 -1.51 14.80 26.95
C SER A 167 -2.76 14.11 27.53
N TYR A 168 -3.94 14.39 26.98
CA TYR A 168 -5.18 13.69 27.29
C TYR A 168 -5.32 12.35 26.54
N LEU A 169 -4.43 12.05 25.59
CA LEU A 169 -4.33 10.77 24.90
C LEU A 169 -3.11 9.99 25.40
N ALA A 170 -3.17 8.66 25.28
CA ALA A 170 -2.02 7.81 25.60
C ALA A 170 -0.84 8.12 24.65
N PRO A 171 0.42 8.09 25.13
CA PRO A 171 1.58 8.47 24.33
C PRO A 171 1.75 7.71 23.02
N ASP A 172 1.38 6.42 22.99
CA ASP A 172 1.46 5.54 21.82
C ASP A 172 0.37 5.85 20.78
N ILE A 173 -0.81 6.31 21.21
CA ILE A 173 -1.86 6.83 20.30
C ILE A 173 -1.35 8.08 19.60
N VAL A 174 -0.76 9.02 20.34
CA VAL A 174 -0.20 10.24 19.74
C VAL A 174 0.94 9.92 18.77
N GLU A 175 1.82 8.98 19.14
CA GLU A 175 2.90 8.53 18.25
C GLU A 175 2.35 7.86 16.98
N ASN A 176 1.32 7.02 17.09
CA ASN A 176 0.66 6.43 15.93
C ASN A 176 0.04 7.50 15.00
N LEU A 177 -0.70 8.46 15.56
CA LEU A 177 -1.29 9.56 14.79
C LEU A 177 -0.21 10.38 14.07
N VAL A 178 0.91 10.68 14.72
CA VAL A 178 2.02 11.38 14.06
C VAL A 178 2.66 10.52 12.97
N ASN A 179 2.83 9.21 13.18
CA ASN A 179 3.45 8.34 12.18
C ASN A 179 2.59 8.18 10.91
N PHE A 180 1.26 8.28 11.03
CA PHE A 180 0.35 8.16 9.88
C PHE A 180 -0.02 9.52 9.25
N TYR A 181 -0.28 10.54 10.05
CA TYR A 181 -0.83 11.83 9.58
C TYR A 181 0.13 13.01 9.74
N GLY A 182 1.20 12.81 10.52
CA GLY A 182 2.24 13.79 10.69
C GLY A 182 1.77 15.14 11.22
N SER A 183 2.03 16.19 10.44
CA SER A 183 1.65 17.57 10.78
C SER A 183 0.14 17.79 10.84
N ARG A 184 -0.66 16.80 10.41
CA ARG A 184 -2.13 16.86 10.34
C ARG A 184 -2.83 16.20 11.53
N ILE A 185 -2.09 15.79 12.56
CA ILE A 185 -2.69 15.21 13.78
C ILE A 185 -3.84 16.04 14.36
N ASP A 186 -3.69 17.37 14.38
CA ASP A 186 -4.72 18.29 14.89
C ASP A 186 -5.99 18.25 14.02
N GLU A 187 -5.84 18.13 12.69
CA GLU A 187 -6.96 18.03 11.75
C GLU A 187 -7.71 16.69 11.92
N VAL A 188 -6.98 15.59 12.11
CA VAL A 188 -7.59 14.28 12.39
C VAL A 188 -8.36 14.29 13.70
N LEU A 189 -7.79 14.87 14.76
CA LEU A 189 -8.45 14.96 16.06
C LEU A 189 -9.69 15.87 16.02
N ALA A 190 -9.69 16.90 15.17
CA ALA A 190 -10.85 17.78 14.97
C ALA A 190 -12.05 17.05 14.33
N THR A 191 -11.82 15.96 13.57
CA THR A 191 -12.92 15.14 13.03
C THR A 191 -13.82 14.56 14.12
N ALA A 192 -13.30 14.35 15.34
CA ALA A 192 -14.09 13.89 16.47
C ALA A 192 -15.13 14.93 16.96
N ASP A 193 -14.99 16.20 16.56
CA ASP A 193 -15.85 17.32 16.96
C ASP A 193 -16.88 17.72 15.88
N GLU A 194 -16.77 17.16 14.67
CA GLU A 194 -17.66 17.50 13.55
C GLU A 194 -19.12 17.06 13.78
N LYS A 195 -19.34 16.00 14.56
CA LYS A 195 -20.67 15.53 14.98
C LYS A 195 -20.79 15.60 16.51
N PRO A 196 -21.73 16.40 17.07
CA PRO A 196 -21.91 16.52 18.51
C PRO A 196 -22.20 15.18 19.19
N GLY A 197 -21.51 14.92 20.31
CA GLY A 197 -21.75 13.73 21.14
C GLY A 197 -20.91 12.50 20.81
N GLU A 198 -20.14 12.51 19.71
CA GLU A 198 -19.34 11.34 19.30
C GLU A 198 -17.89 11.36 19.84
N ARG A 199 -17.38 12.53 20.23
CA ARG A 199 -15.98 12.75 20.61
C ARG A 199 -15.43 11.69 21.57
N GLU A 200 -16.13 11.44 22.68
CA GLU A 200 -15.63 10.51 23.71
C GLU A 200 -15.49 9.08 23.16
N ALA A 201 -16.41 8.64 22.30
CA ALA A 201 -16.34 7.33 21.67
C ALA A 201 -15.23 7.26 20.61
N LEU A 202 -15.06 8.32 19.81
CA LEU A 202 -14.08 8.35 18.72
C LEU A 202 -12.63 8.47 19.22
N LEU A 203 -12.40 9.01 20.42
CA LEU A 203 -11.07 9.07 21.02
C LEU A 203 -10.66 7.79 21.76
N LYS A 204 -11.51 6.74 21.75
CA LYS A 204 -11.19 5.42 22.31
C LYS A 204 -10.52 4.52 21.27
N ARG A 205 -9.67 3.61 21.75
CA ARG A 205 -9.05 2.56 20.92
C ARG A 205 -10.11 1.70 20.27
N ILE A 206 -9.88 1.31 19.03
CA ILE A 206 -10.67 0.29 18.36
C ILE A 206 -10.42 -1.08 18.99
N ALA A 207 -9.17 -1.42 19.28
CA ALA A 207 -8.79 -2.72 19.82
C ALA A 207 -7.84 -2.59 21.03
N PRO A 208 -7.94 -3.47 22.03
CA PRO A 208 -6.93 -3.57 23.08
C PRO A 208 -5.54 -3.80 22.49
N GLY A 209 -4.52 -3.10 23.01
CA GLY A 209 -3.13 -3.26 22.55
C GLY A 209 -2.79 -2.60 21.21
N ASN A 210 -3.76 -2.00 20.52
CA ASN A 210 -3.52 -1.27 19.27
C ASN A 210 -3.71 0.25 19.46
N PRO A 211 -2.84 1.12 18.93
CA PRO A 211 -2.95 2.57 19.10
C PRO A 211 -3.99 3.25 18.19
N VAL A 212 -4.62 2.51 17.26
CA VAL A 212 -5.66 3.05 16.38
C VAL A 212 -6.92 3.37 17.17
N ILE A 213 -7.42 4.58 17.01
CA ILE A 213 -8.64 5.09 17.65
C ILE A 213 -9.76 5.37 16.64
N GLY A 214 -11.01 5.42 17.11
CA GLY A 214 -12.19 5.56 16.25
C GLY A 214 -12.18 6.76 15.32
N VAL A 215 -11.60 7.88 15.74
CA VAL A 215 -11.52 9.10 14.90
C VAL A 215 -10.71 8.86 13.62
N GLN A 216 -9.71 7.97 13.62
CA GLN A 216 -8.95 7.64 12.41
C GLN A 216 -9.84 6.97 11.35
N VAL A 217 -10.78 6.12 11.78
CA VAL A 217 -11.73 5.45 10.88
C VAL A 217 -12.67 6.47 10.24
N VAL A 218 -13.22 7.37 11.06
CA VAL A 218 -14.15 8.41 10.57
C VAL A 218 -13.43 9.43 9.69
N HIS A 219 -12.20 9.82 10.06
CA HIS A 219 -11.37 10.72 9.26
C HIS A 219 -11.05 10.12 7.89
N ALA A 220 -10.69 8.84 7.86
CA ALA A 220 -10.42 8.13 6.61
C ALA A 220 -11.60 8.18 5.64
N VAL A 221 -12.83 8.00 6.15
CA VAL A 221 -14.05 8.08 5.33
C VAL A 221 -14.33 9.50 4.86
N ARG A 222 -14.33 10.47 5.78
CA ARG A 222 -14.79 11.84 5.50
C ARG A 222 -13.77 12.66 4.69
N HIS A 223 -12.48 12.40 4.87
CA HIS A 223 -11.40 13.28 4.39
C HIS A 223 -10.36 12.56 3.53
N GLU A 224 -10.31 11.22 3.54
CA GLU A 224 -9.28 10.45 2.81
C GLU A 224 -9.86 9.46 1.80
N MET A 225 -11.15 9.60 1.46
CA MET A 225 -11.84 8.83 0.43
C MET A 225 -11.78 7.32 0.67
N ALA A 226 -11.86 6.87 1.94
CA ALA A 226 -12.05 5.47 2.25
C ALA A 226 -13.50 5.07 1.97
N LEU A 227 -13.69 4.16 1.01
CA LEU A 227 -15.00 3.73 0.51
C LEU A 227 -15.29 2.26 0.81
N HIS A 228 -14.24 1.45 0.96
CA HIS A 228 -14.33 0.03 1.29
C HIS A 228 -13.63 -0.26 2.61
N LEU A 229 -14.08 -1.28 3.35
CA LEU A 229 -13.57 -1.60 4.67
C LEU A 229 -12.06 -1.88 4.68
N ASP A 230 -11.55 -2.49 3.61
CA ASP A 230 -10.13 -2.78 3.44
C ASP A 230 -9.27 -1.52 3.22
N ASP A 231 -9.86 -0.40 2.75
CA ASP A 231 -9.19 0.92 2.72
C ASP A 231 -8.72 1.33 4.12
N VAL A 232 -9.58 1.18 5.12
CA VAL A 232 -9.24 1.55 6.50
C VAL A 232 -8.34 0.51 7.13
N ILE A 233 -8.68 -0.78 7.00
CA ILE A 233 -7.97 -1.87 7.66
C ILE A 233 -6.52 -1.98 7.19
N PHE A 234 -6.26 -1.89 5.89
CA PHE A 234 -4.91 -2.07 5.34
C PHE A 234 -4.24 -0.75 4.97
N ARG A 235 -4.95 0.19 4.34
CA ARG A 235 -4.32 1.33 3.67
C ARG A 235 -4.22 2.59 4.55
N ARG A 236 -5.23 2.91 5.37
CA ARG A 236 -5.25 4.16 6.17
C ARG A 236 -4.75 4.01 7.60
N THR A 237 -5.02 2.88 8.26
CA THR A 237 -4.68 2.69 9.69
C THR A 237 -3.62 1.61 9.95
N GLY A 238 -3.44 0.71 8.99
CA GLY A 238 -2.55 -0.44 9.12
C GLY A 238 -2.96 -1.46 10.18
N LEU A 239 -4.25 -1.50 10.56
CA LEU A 239 -4.83 -2.49 11.49
C LEU A 239 -4.61 -3.93 11.04
N GLY A 240 -4.74 -4.21 9.73
CA GLY A 240 -4.56 -5.54 9.15
C GLY A 240 -3.14 -5.86 8.69
N THR A 241 -2.22 -4.90 8.76
CA THR A 241 -0.88 -5.07 8.16
C THR A 241 0.07 -5.92 8.99
N LEU A 242 -0.32 -6.30 10.20
CA LEU A 242 0.42 -7.21 11.10
C LEU A 242 -0.35 -8.51 11.34
N GLY A 243 -1.20 -8.90 10.39
CA GLY A 243 -2.05 -10.07 10.48
C GLY A 243 -3.50 -9.73 10.79
N ASN A 244 -4.34 -10.76 10.85
CA ASN A 244 -5.78 -10.60 11.07
C ASN A 244 -6.05 -9.99 12.46
N PRO A 245 -6.64 -8.78 12.55
CA PRO A 245 -6.89 -8.13 13.83
C PRO A 245 -8.07 -8.75 14.62
N GLY A 246 -8.72 -9.77 14.06
CA GLY A 246 -9.86 -10.47 14.62
C GLY A 246 -11.20 -9.89 14.17
N SER A 247 -12.21 -10.75 14.02
CA SER A 247 -13.52 -10.37 13.48
C SER A 247 -14.25 -9.32 14.32
N SER A 248 -14.00 -9.23 15.63
CA SER A 248 -14.56 -8.18 16.48
C SER A 248 -14.03 -6.80 16.12
N VAL A 249 -12.72 -6.69 15.85
CA VAL A 249 -12.08 -5.44 15.43
C VAL A 249 -12.58 -5.04 14.04
N VAL A 250 -12.60 -6.00 13.10
CA VAL A 250 -13.13 -5.77 11.74
C VAL A 250 -14.58 -5.27 11.81
N LYS A 251 -15.43 -5.91 12.64
CA LYS A 251 -16.82 -5.50 12.84
C LYS A 251 -16.93 -4.08 13.39
N GLN A 252 -16.13 -3.71 14.39
CA GLN A 252 -16.18 -2.37 14.98
C GLN A 252 -15.79 -1.28 13.98
N VAL A 253 -14.80 -1.54 13.11
CA VAL A 253 -14.45 -0.62 12.02
C VAL A 253 -15.58 -0.56 10.98
N ALA A 254 -16.15 -1.71 10.59
CA ALA A 254 -17.26 -1.78 9.64
C ALA A 254 -18.50 -1.02 10.14
N GLU A 255 -18.83 -1.10 11.42
CA GLU A 255 -19.94 -0.35 12.01
C GLU A 255 -19.70 1.16 12.02
N LEU A 256 -18.45 1.61 12.23
CA LEU A 256 -18.09 3.02 12.13
C LEU A 256 -18.21 3.52 10.69
N MET A 257 -17.63 2.79 9.74
CA MET A 257 -17.71 3.13 8.31
C MET A 257 -19.14 3.08 7.79
N GLY A 258 -19.90 2.04 8.16
CA GLY A 258 -21.28 1.86 7.74
C GLY A 258 -22.20 2.99 8.18
N ARG A 259 -21.98 3.57 9.37
CA ARG A 259 -22.71 4.77 9.81
C ARG A 259 -22.37 6.02 8.98
N GLU A 260 -21.14 6.14 8.49
CA GLU A 260 -20.71 7.27 7.66
C GLU A 260 -21.13 7.13 6.20
N LEU A 261 -21.08 5.92 5.65
CA LEU A 261 -21.37 5.61 4.24
C LEU A 261 -22.82 5.18 4.00
N GLY A 262 -23.60 4.96 5.05
CA GLY A 262 -25.00 4.52 4.95
C GLY A 262 -25.14 3.06 4.52
N TRP A 263 -24.23 2.19 4.95
CA TRP A 263 -24.32 0.76 4.66
C TRP A 263 -25.50 0.11 5.40
N ASP A 264 -26.25 -0.72 4.67
CA ASP A 264 -27.22 -1.64 5.27
C ASP A 264 -26.51 -2.90 5.81
N GLU A 265 -27.29 -3.81 6.42
CA GLU A 265 -26.76 -5.06 6.99
C GLU A 265 -26.08 -5.95 5.94
N THR A 266 -26.55 -5.90 4.68
CA THR A 266 -26.02 -6.73 3.59
C THR A 266 -24.69 -6.17 3.12
N ALA A 267 -24.60 -4.85 2.89
CA ALA A 267 -23.37 -4.16 2.55
C ALA A 267 -22.30 -4.35 3.64
N LEU A 268 -22.67 -4.17 4.91
CA LEU A 268 -21.77 -4.38 6.04
C LEU A 268 -21.25 -5.82 6.08
N ALA A 269 -22.11 -6.83 5.91
CA ALA A 269 -21.71 -8.22 5.88
C ALA A 269 -20.77 -8.53 4.69
N ASN A 270 -21.05 -7.97 3.51
CA ASN A 270 -20.22 -8.14 2.31
C ASN A 270 -18.83 -7.52 2.48
N GLU A 271 -18.76 -6.29 3.01
CA GLU A 271 -17.50 -5.59 3.29
C GLU A 271 -16.63 -6.33 4.31
N MET A 272 -17.25 -6.82 5.39
CA MET A 272 -16.56 -7.66 6.38
C MET A 272 -16.05 -8.96 5.77
N SER A 273 -16.90 -9.65 4.99
CA SER A 273 -16.55 -10.92 4.36
C SER A 273 -15.41 -10.74 3.35
N GLY A 274 -15.47 -9.70 2.51
CA GLY A 274 -14.43 -9.35 1.55
C GLY A 274 -13.10 -9.04 2.22
N THR A 275 -13.13 -8.21 3.27
CA THR A 275 -11.92 -7.83 4.01
C THR A 275 -11.29 -9.03 4.73
N LEU A 276 -12.10 -9.91 5.32
CA LEU A 276 -11.59 -11.08 6.05
C LEU A 276 -10.90 -12.08 5.12
N ARG A 277 -11.39 -12.25 3.88
CA ARG A 277 -10.75 -13.10 2.87
C ARG A 277 -9.34 -12.65 2.51
N LEU A 278 -9.01 -11.36 2.64
CA LEU A 278 -7.65 -10.86 2.36
C LEU A 278 -6.58 -11.36 3.35
N PHE A 279 -6.98 -12.00 4.45
CA PHE A 279 -6.06 -12.67 5.37
C PHE A 279 -5.86 -14.16 5.08
N GLU A 280 -6.59 -14.70 4.10
CA GLU A 280 -6.54 -16.11 3.72
C GLU A 280 -5.69 -16.27 2.47
N THR A 281 -4.99 -17.40 2.36
CA THR A 281 -4.30 -17.77 1.13
C THR A 281 -5.32 -18.11 0.06
N ILE A 282 -4.97 -17.84 -1.19
CA ILE A 282 -5.79 -18.32 -2.31
C ILE A 282 -5.55 -19.82 -2.56
N PRO A 283 -6.51 -20.55 -3.15
CA PRO A 283 -6.27 -21.91 -3.63
C PRO A 283 -5.07 -21.97 -4.58
N GLY A 284 -4.33 -23.07 -4.56
CA GLY A 284 -3.20 -23.28 -5.47
C GLY A 284 -3.65 -23.22 -6.94
N ARG A 285 -2.85 -22.56 -7.78
CA ARG A 285 -3.00 -22.53 -9.23
C ARG A 285 -2.44 -23.80 -9.87
#